data_AF-A0A2P6JMT2-F1
#
_entry.id   AF-A0A2P6JMT2-F1
#
_cell.length_a   1.000
_cell.length_b   1.000
_cell.length_c   1.000
_cell.angle_alpha   90.00
_cell.angle_beta   90.00
_cell.angle_gamma   90.00
#
_symmetry.space_group_name_H-M   'P 1'
#
loop_
_entity.id
_entity.type
_entity.pdbx_description
1 polymer ?
#
loop_
_entity_poly.entity_id
_entity_poly.type
_entity_poly.pdbx_seq_one_letter_code
_entity_poly.pdbx_strand_id
1 'polypeptide(L)'
;MQTELNTFSLALALVLVTLGMTLVLIMAAWHSGSEKGLRHWALGNLALTMGLVLNISQGLLHHSISQILATGLMVLGLGVIWLGVRAFKGLNQPQAGPILAALLVMLVLGHLHYVQDSAAARLTITAICLGALCLLSARELLVPALAPLHRAYWFTGGIMLLSGMGLLLRAVAGFQGLLQDYAATSRALHNTTLLGVMMAQIGMAGGFILMTHYRTIMALQQLSEHDALTGTLNRRSMHDQAQGLLDATLQRGLPATLIMVDADHFKRINDEFGHQTGDAVLCHLVTRIRLHMRAGDLLGRFGGEEFVLLLPGLDVRDAGEVAERIRLAVNSHTDSISDQPVALSISLGVAGSDLYGHDYTALVAAADAALYRAKALGRNRVEVCCEADAGLRDKMALRLLSQFRHNLDV
;
A
#
# COMPACT_ATOMS: atom_id res chain seq x y z
N MET A 1 -25.06 -45.05 -7.60
CA MET A 1 -25.44 -44.25 -6.42
C MET A 1 -24.84 -42.87 -6.60
N GLN A 2 -25.53 -41.98 -7.32
CA GLN A 2 -25.06 -40.60 -7.51
C GLN A 2 -25.27 -39.86 -6.19
N THR A 3 -24.19 -39.45 -5.55
CA THR A 3 -24.21 -38.54 -4.41
C THR A 3 -24.67 -37.16 -4.89
N GLU A 4 -25.98 -36.95 -4.98
CA GLU A 4 -26.53 -35.61 -5.22
C GLU A 4 -26.07 -34.67 -4.09
N LEU A 5 -25.49 -33.53 -4.45
CA LEU A 5 -25.08 -32.50 -3.50
C LEU A 5 -26.31 -31.95 -2.75
N ASN A 6 -26.43 -32.32 -1.48
CA ASN A 6 -27.49 -31.84 -0.61
C ASN A 6 -27.29 -30.34 -0.30
N THR A 7 -28.28 -29.52 -0.64
CA THR A 7 -28.30 -28.07 -0.41
C THR A 7 -28.10 -27.71 1.06
N PHE A 8 -28.67 -28.50 1.99
CA PHE A 8 -28.48 -28.28 3.43
C PHE A 8 -27.01 -28.45 3.83
N SER A 9 -26.34 -29.49 3.33
CA SER A 9 -24.93 -29.75 3.60
C SER A 9 -24.04 -28.62 3.07
N LEU A 10 -24.35 -28.08 1.89
CA LEU A 10 -23.64 -26.92 1.33
C LEU A 10 -23.85 -25.64 2.17
N ALA A 11 -25.08 -25.39 2.61
CA ALA A 11 -25.37 -24.23 3.45
C ALA A 11 -24.68 -24.33 4.82
N LEU A 12 -24.65 -25.52 5.43
CA LEU A 12 -23.91 -25.78 6.67
C LEU A 12 -22.40 -25.59 6.46
N ALA A 13 -21.85 -26.08 5.34
CA ALA A 13 -20.43 -25.87 5.02
C ALA A 13 -20.10 -24.37 4.87
N LEU A 14 -20.96 -23.58 4.22
CA LEU A 14 -20.80 -22.13 4.11
C LEU A 14 -20.82 -21.45 5.49
N VAL A 15 -21.73 -21.86 6.40
CA VAL A 15 -21.74 -21.36 7.79
C VAL A 15 -20.42 -21.66 8.48
N LEU A 16 -19.92 -22.90 8.39
CA LEU A 16 -18.67 -23.30 9.05
C LEU A 16 -17.45 -22.54 8.51
N VAL A 17 -17.37 -22.35 7.19
CA VAL A 17 -16.31 -21.55 6.55
C VAL A 17 -16.36 -20.10 7.04
N THR A 18 -17.55 -19.49 7.05
CA THR A 18 -17.72 -18.10 7.48
C THR A 18 -17.44 -17.93 8.98
N LEU A 19 -17.82 -18.91 9.80
CA LEU A 19 -17.51 -18.93 11.24
C LEU A 19 -16.01 -19.05 11.49
N GLY A 20 -15.32 -19.97 10.80
CA GLY A 20 -13.87 -20.13 10.90
C GLY A 20 -13.14 -18.84 10.53
N MET A 21 -13.55 -18.21 9.43
CA MET A 21 -13.02 -16.91 9.01
C MET A 21 -13.30 -15.80 10.06
N THR A 22 -14.51 -15.77 10.62
CA THR A 22 -14.88 -14.81 11.67
C THR A 22 -13.98 -14.94 12.89
N LEU A 23 -13.69 -16.16 13.35
CA LEU A 23 -12.80 -16.41 14.49
C LEU A 23 -11.37 -15.92 14.21
N VAL A 24 -10.83 -16.21 13.03
CA VAL A 24 -9.50 -15.72 12.62
C VAL A 24 -9.46 -14.19 12.59
N LEU A 25 -10.48 -13.54 12.02
CA LEU A 25 -10.54 -12.09 11.94
C LEU A 25 -10.72 -11.43 13.32
N ILE A 26 -11.49 -12.02 14.22
CA ILE A 26 -11.61 -11.54 15.61
C ILE A 26 -10.26 -11.66 16.33
N MET A 27 -9.58 -12.80 16.20
CA MET A 27 -8.26 -13.00 16.80
C MET A 27 -7.24 -11.99 16.27
N ALA A 28 -7.25 -11.76 14.95
CA ALA A 28 -6.41 -10.74 14.32
C ALA A 28 -6.78 -9.32 14.82
N ALA A 29 -8.07 -9.00 14.93
CA ALA A 29 -8.59 -7.71 15.45
C ALA A 29 -8.15 -7.44 16.89
N TRP A 30 -8.03 -8.48 17.71
CA TRP A 30 -7.54 -8.36 19.08
C TRP A 30 -6.05 -8.00 19.10
N HIS A 31 -5.24 -8.63 18.25
CA HIS A 31 -3.79 -8.42 18.23
C HIS A 31 -3.36 -7.15 17.49
N SER A 32 -4.14 -6.66 16.51
CA SER A 32 -3.72 -5.54 15.65
C SER A 32 -3.94 -4.13 16.24
N GLY A 33 -4.21 -3.99 17.54
CA GLY A 33 -4.41 -2.68 18.18
C GLY A 33 -5.60 -1.86 17.64
N SER A 34 -5.33 -0.63 17.17
CA SER A 34 -6.35 0.39 16.80
C SER A 34 -6.72 0.43 15.31
N GLU A 35 -6.31 -0.56 14.51
CA GLU A 35 -6.68 -0.70 13.09
C GLU A 35 -8.21 -0.79 12.94
N LYS A 36 -8.87 0.34 12.66
CA LYS A 36 -10.34 0.43 12.52
C LYS A 36 -10.87 -0.52 11.44
N GLY A 37 -10.11 -0.73 10.36
CA GLY A 37 -10.50 -1.61 9.25
C GLY A 37 -10.71 -3.06 9.70
N LEU A 38 -9.81 -3.59 10.51
CA LEU A 38 -9.87 -4.99 10.95
C LEU A 38 -11.08 -5.28 11.84
N ARG A 39 -11.45 -4.32 12.70
CA ARG A 39 -12.65 -4.43 13.54
C ARG A 39 -13.93 -4.46 12.71
N HIS A 40 -14.04 -3.63 11.68
CA HIS A 40 -15.19 -3.66 10.78
C HIS A 40 -15.27 -4.98 10.01
N TRP A 41 -14.13 -5.50 9.51
CA TRP A 41 -14.10 -6.81 8.85
C TRP A 41 -14.58 -7.94 9.77
N ALA A 42 -14.11 -7.98 11.03
CA ALA A 42 -14.54 -8.97 12.01
C ALA A 42 -16.04 -8.85 12.36
N LEU A 43 -16.52 -7.64 12.65
CA LEU A 43 -17.93 -7.39 12.96
C LEU A 43 -18.86 -7.70 11.78
N GLY A 44 -18.45 -7.37 10.56
CA GLY A 44 -19.21 -7.68 9.35
C GLY A 44 -19.31 -9.19 9.09
N ASN A 45 -18.21 -9.93 9.30
CA ASN A 45 -18.20 -11.39 9.19
C ASN A 45 -19.02 -12.07 10.30
N LEU A 46 -19.02 -11.51 11.51
CA LEU A 46 -19.89 -11.98 12.59
C LEU A 46 -21.37 -11.82 12.23
N ALA A 47 -21.77 -10.64 11.72
CA ALA A 47 -23.14 -10.41 11.26
C ALA A 47 -23.53 -11.35 10.11
N LEU A 48 -22.64 -11.58 9.14
CA LEU A 48 -22.85 -12.56 8.07
C LEU A 48 -23.04 -13.97 8.60
N THR A 49 -22.20 -14.41 9.55
CA THR A 49 -22.28 -15.73 10.16
C THR A 49 -23.61 -15.92 10.89
N MET A 50 -24.03 -14.93 11.71
CA MET A 50 -25.34 -14.96 12.38
C MET A 50 -26.48 -15.02 11.37
N GLY A 51 -26.41 -14.24 10.29
CA GLY A 51 -27.40 -14.27 9.22
C GLY A 51 -27.49 -15.65 8.55
N LEU A 52 -26.36 -16.28 8.24
CA LEU A 52 -26.30 -17.62 7.65
C LEU A 52 -26.83 -18.71 8.60
N VAL A 53 -26.49 -18.64 9.89
CA VAL A 53 -27.02 -19.55 10.92
C VAL A 53 -28.55 -19.45 11.01
N LEU A 54 -29.10 -18.23 11.04
CA LEU A 54 -30.55 -18.00 11.04
C LEU A 54 -31.22 -18.49 9.74
N ASN A 55 -30.49 -18.45 8.62
CA ASN A 55 -30.99 -18.95 7.35
C ASN A 55 -31.17 -20.48 7.35
N ILE A 56 -30.29 -21.23 8.02
CA ILE A 56 -30.39 -22.71 8.09
C ILE A 56 -31.22 -23.22 9.28
N SER A 57 -31.41 -22.42 10.33
CA SER A 57 -32.11 -22.80 11.58
C SER A 57 -33.61 -22.50 11.56
N GLN A 58 -34.24 -22.51 10.38
CA GLN A 58 -35.64 -22.16 10.16
C GLN A 58 -36.66 -23.03 10.92
N GLY A 59 -36.23 -24.11 11.60
CA GLY A 59 -37.06 -24.92 12.49
C GLY A 59 -37.14 -24.45 13.95
N LEU A 60 -36.29 -23.50 14.38
CA LEU A 60 -36.23 -23.01 15.78
C LEU A 60 -36.98 -21.69 16.02
N LEU A 61 -37.22 -20.91 14.96
CA LEU A 61 -37.95 -19.64 14.96
C LEU A 61 -39.10 -19.71 13.95
N HIS A 62 -40.08 -18.83 14.05
CA HIS A 62 -41.12 -18.70 13.02
C HIS A 62 -40.46 -18.44 11.65
N HIS A 63 -40.69 -19.34 10.69
CA HIS A 63 -39.94 -19.46 9.44
C HIS A 63 -39.70 -18.11 8.71
N SER A 64 -40.75 -17.31 8.60
CA SER A 64 -40.73 -16.02 7.91
C SER A 64 -39.87 -14.95 8.59
N ILE A 65 -39.91 -14.88 9.93
CA ILE A 65 -39.17 -13.89 10.71
C ILE A 65 -37.68 -14.23 10.64
N SER A 66 -37.34 -15.52 10.72
CA SER A 66 -35.96 -16.00 10.59
C SER A 66 -35.35 -15.60 9.24
N GLN A 67 -36.09 -15.75 8.14
CA GLN A 67 -35.60 -15.39 6.80
C GLN A 67 -35.37 -13.88 6.59
N ILE A 68 -36.29 -13.05 7.09
CA ILE A 68 -36.16 -11.58 7.00
C ILE A 68 -34.96 -11.12 7.83
N LEU A 69 -34.86 -11.59 9.08
CA LEU A 69 -33.76 -11.22 9.98
C LEU A 69 -32.40 -11.73 9.46
N ALA A 70 -32.36 -12.97 8.94
CA ALA A 70 -31.17 -13.53 8.32
C ALA A 70 -30.65 -12.64 7.19
N THR A 71 -31.54 -12.20 6.31
CA THR A 71 -31.16 -11.35 5.17
C THR A 71 -30.69 -9.97 5.62
N GLY A 72 -31.39 -9.35 6.59
CA GLY A 72 -30.98 -8.08 7.18
C GLY A 72 -29.57 -8.14 7.76
N LEU A 73 -29.25 -9.21 8.48
CA LEU A 73 -27.90 -9.44 9.03
C LEU A 73 -26.84 -9.64 7.96
N MET A 74 -27.16 -10.33 6.86
CA MET A 74 -26.23 -10.49 5.73
C MET A 74 -25.93 -9.15 5.03
N VAL A 75 -26.97 -8.33 4.80
CA VAL A 75 -26.84 -6.98 4.22
C VAL A 75 -26.02 -6.09 5.14
N LEU A 76 -26.31 -6.10 6.45
CA LEU A 76 -25.53 -5.38 7.44
C LEU A 76 -24.08 -5.83 7.41
N GLY A 77 -23.81 -7.14 7.39
CA GLY A 77 -22.47 -7.68 7.41
C GLY A 77 -21.62 -7.27 6.20
N LEU A 78 -22.15 -7.39 4.97
CA LEU A 78 -21.47 -6.88 3.78
C LEU A 78 -21.28 -5.35 3.80
N GLY A 79 -22.27 -4.61 4.32
CA GLY A 79 -22.16 -3.16 4.46
C GLY A 79 -21.09 -2.75 5.48
N VAL A 80 -20.91 -3.49 6.57
CA VAL A 80 -19.82 -3.28 7.52
C VAL A 80 -18.47 -3.67 6.91
N ILE A 81 -18.39 -4.73 6.10
CA ILE A 81 -17.17 -5.06 5.33
C ILE A 81 -16.80 -3.91 4.38
N TRP A 82 -17.78 -3.29 3.71
CA TRP A 82 -17.56 -2.10 2.89
C TRP A 82 -17.02 -0.92 3.71
N LEU A 83 -17.54 -0.68 4.93
CA LEU A 83 -16.93 0.29 5.86
C LEU A 83 -15.49 -0.08 6.21
N GLY A 84 -15.19 -1.38 6.36
CA GLY A 84 -13.84 -1.89 6.59
C GLY A 84 -12.88 -1.60 5.43
N VAL A 85 -13.32 -1.80 4.19
CA VAL A 85 -12.57 -1.41 2.98
C VAL A 85 -12.27 0.09 2.98
N ARG A 86 -13.28 0.92 3.27
CA ARG A 86 -13.10 2.39 3.34
C ARG A 86 -12.16 2.80 4.47
N ALA A 87 -12.29 2.18 5.64
CA ALA A 87 -11.41 2.41 6.78
C ALA A 87 -9.95 2.06 6.47
N PHE A 88 -9.71 0.96 5.75
CA PHE A 88 -8.37 0.57 5.32
C PHE A 88 -7.73 1.60 4.39
N LYS A 89 -8.53 2.21 3.50
CA LYS A 89 -8.11 3.30 2.61
C LYS A 89 -8.06 4.69 3.29
N GLY A 90 -8.36 4.79 4.58
CA GLY A 90 -8.45 6.09 5.28
C GLY A 90 -9.62 6.97 4.85
N LEU A 91 -10.64 6.41 4.18
CA LEU A 91 -11.82 7.13 3.72
C LEU A 91 -12.87 7.28 4.83
N ASN A 92 -13.78 8.24 4.66
CA ASN A 92 -14.93 8.45 5.54
C ASN A 92 -15.79 7.20 5.69
N GLN A 93 -16.27 6.92 6.91
CA GLN A 93 -17.05 5.73 7.26
C GLN A 93 -18.47 6.14 7.70
N PRO A 94 -19.46 6.20 6.78
CA PRO A 94 -20.83 6.53 7.14
C PRO A 94 -21.50 5.34 7.85
N GLN A 95 -21.31 5.24 9.17
CA GLN A 95 -21.74 4.10 9.98
C GLN A 95 -23.25 3.83 9.92
N ALA A 96 -24.06 4.88 9.75
CA ALA A 96 -25.51 4.75 9.62
C ALA A 96 -25.95 4.07 8.30
N GLY A 97 -25.13 4.15 7.24
CA GLY A 97 -25.49 3.67 5.89
C GLY A 97 -25.86 2.18 5.86
N PRO A 98 -24.97 1.26 6.29
CA PRO A 98 -25.26 -0.18 6.35
C PRO A 98 -26.46 -0.54 7.24
N ILE A 99 -26.65 0.17 8.35
CA ILE A 99 -27.76 -0.06 9.29
C ILE A 99 -29.08 0.30 8.63
N LEU A 100 -29.17 1.49 8.02
CA LEU A 100 -30.36 1.93 7.31
C LEU A 100 -30.67 1.03 6.11
N ALA A 101 -29.65 0.58 5.37
CA ALA A 101 -29.82 -0.36 4.27
C ALA A 101 -30.39 -1.71 4.74
N ALA A 102 -29.86 -2.26 5.85
CA ALA A 102 -30.36 -3.51 6.42
C ALA A 102 -31.83 -3.39 6.90
N LEU A 103 -32.16 -2.30 7.59
CA LEU A 103 -33.54 -2.02 8.03
C LEU A 103 -34.50 -1.86 6.84
N LEU A 104 -34.09 -1.13 5.80
CA LEU A 104 -34.88 -0.94 4.58
C LEU A 104 -35.14 -2.26 3.87
N VAL A 105 -34.12 -3.12 3.72
CA VAL A 105 -34.29 -4.45 3.12
C VAL A 105 -35.23 -5.31 3.94
N MET A 106 -35.10 -5.31 5.26
CA MET A 106 -36.03 -6.06 6.12
C MET A 106 -37.48 -5.59 5.98
N LEU A 107 -37.70 -4.26 5.88
CA LEU A 107 -39.02 -3.68 5.64
C LEU A 107 -39.60 -4.15 4.29
N VAL A 108 -38.81 -4.06 3.22
CA VAL A 108 -39.22 -4.49 1.86
C VAL A 108 -39.54 -5.98 1.85
N LEU A 109 -38.69 -6.83 2.44
CA LEU A 109 -38.92 -8.26 2.50
C LEU A 109 -40.13 -8.63 3.35
N GLY A 110 -40.38 -7.91 4.44
CA GLY A 110 -41.59 -8.04 5.24
C GLY A 110 -42.84 -7.74 4.43
N HIS A 111 -42.84 -6.63 3.67
CA HIS A 111 -43.95 -6.29 2.79
C HIS A 111 -44.19 -7.38 1.72
N LEU A 112 -43.14 -7.86 1.08
CA LEU A 112 -43.23 -8.92 0.05
C LEU A 112 -43.65 -10.27 0.60
N HIS A 113 -43.39 -10.53 1.89
CA HIS A 113 -43.85 -11.73 2.54
C HIS A 113 -45.34 -11.63 2.91
N TYR A 114 -45.73 -10.60 3.65
CA TYR A 114 -47.07 -10.53 4.22
C TYR A 114 -48.16 -10.02 3.27
N VAL A 115 -47.80 -9.31 2.18
CA VAL A 115 -48.78 -8.72 1.26
C VAL A 115 -48.78 -9.38 -0.12
N GLN A 116 -47.61 -9.62 -0.71
CA GLN A 116 -47.50 -10.17 -2.07
C GLN A 116 -47.26 -11.68 -2.11
N ASP A 117 -46.89 -12.29 -0.98
CA ASP A 117 -46.45 -13.68 -0.82
C ASP A 117 -45.60 -14.25 -1.96
N SER A 118 -44.66 -13.45 -2.48
CA SER A 118 -43.80 -13.85 -3.60
C SER A 118 -42.41 -14.25 -3.13
N ALA A 119 -42.14 -15.56 -3.10
CA ALA A 119 -40.80 -16.08 -2.77
C ALA A 119 -39.74 -15.68 -3.81
N ALA A 120 -40.12 -15.63 -5.09
CA ALA A 120 -39.23 -15.20 -6.17
C ALA A 120 -38.81 -13.74 -6.01
N ALA A 121 -39.75 -12.83 -5.70
CA ALA A 121 -39.43 -11.42 -5.48
C ALA A 121 -38.47 -11.21 -4.30
N ARG A 122 -38.68 -11.95 -3.20
CA ARG A 122 -37.78 -11.91 -2.04
C ARG A 122 -36.36 -12.35 -2.41
N LEU A 123 -36.20 -13.48 -3.10
CA LEU A 123 -34.88 -13.97 -3.55
C LEU A 123 -34.18 -12.99 -4.50
N THR A 124 -34.94 -12.41 -5.44
CA THR A 124 -34.42 -11.41 -6.39
C THR A 124 -33.91 -10.16 -5.67
N ILE A 125 -34.68 -9.60 -4.74
CA ILE A 125 -34.28 -8.41 -4.00
C ILE A 125 -33.08 -8.68 -3.10
N THR A 126 -33.04 -9.82 -2.41
CA THR A 126 -31.86 -10.23 -1.64
C THR A 126 -30.61 -10.27 -2.51
N ALA A 127 -30.70 -10.86 -3.70
CA ALA A 127 -29.58 -10.97 -4.64
C ALA A 127 -29.13 -9.59 -5.16
N ILE A 128 -30.05 -8.67 -5.44
CA ILE A 128 -29.74 -7.28 -5.83
C ILE A 128 -29.00 -6.56 -4.71
N CYS A 129 -29.50 -6.61 -3.48
CA CYS A 129 -28.91 -5.88 -2.36
C CYS A 129 -27.50 -6.36 -2.02
N LEU A 130 -27.30 -7.68 -1.90
CA LEU A 130 -25.99 -8.26 -1.63
C LEU A 130 -25.03 -8.02 -2.81
N GLY A 131 -25.51 -8.19 -4.05
CA GLY A 131 -24.73 -7.95 -5.25
C GLY A 131 -24.26 -6.50 -5.37
N ALA A 132 -25.13 -5.54 -5.10
CA ALA A 132 -24.81 -4.11 -5.11
C ALA A 132 -23.74 -3.74 -4.07
N LEU A 133 -23.80 -4.30 -2.85
CA LEU A 133 -22.78 -4.06 -1.83
C LEU A 133 -21.41 -4.64 -2.20
N CYS A 134 -21.38 -5.82 -2.84
CA CYS A 134 -20.16 -6.40 -3.40
C CYS A 134 -19.58 -5.47 -4.48
N LEU A 135 -20.40 -4.97 -5.41
CA LEU A 135 -19.94 -4.05 -6.46
C LEU A 135 -19.48 -2.69 -5.91
N LEU A 136 -20.14 -2.17 -4.87
CA LEU A 136 -19.68 -0.96 -4.18
C LEU A 136 -18.31 -1.18 -3.53
N SER A 137 -18.08 -2.34 -2.92
CA SER A 137 -16.77 -2.70 -2.36
C SER A 137 -15.72 -2.90 -3.46
N ALA A 138 -16.10 -3.51 -4.58
CA ALA A 138 -15.22 -3.68 -5.74
C ALA A 138 -14.80 -2.33 -6.32
N ARG A 139 -15.74 -1.38 -6.47
CA ARG A 139 -15.44 -0.01 -6.94
C ARG A 139 -14.42 0.69 -6.05
N GLU A 140 -14.47 0.48 -4.75
CA GLU A 140 -13.50 1.05 -3.82
C GLU A 140 -12.11 0.43 -3.95
N LEU A 141 -12.02 -0.84 -4.35
CA LEU A 141 -10.75 -1.57 -4.42
C LEU A 141 -10.11 -1.55 -5.82
N LEU A 142 -10.91 -1.53 -6.89
CA LEU A 142 -10.46 -1.52 -8.29
C LEU A 142 -10.08 -0.11 -8.73
N VAL A 143 -9.14 0.48 -8.00
CA VAL A 143 -8.57 1.80 -8.28
C VAL A 143 -7.06 1.66 -8.49
N PRO A 144 -6.41 2.64 -9.16
CA PRO A 144 -4.97 2.76 -9.15
C PRO A 144 -4.47 2.88 -7.70
N ALA A 145 -3.44 2.12 -7.35
CA ALA A 145 -2.78 2.15 -6.05
C ALA A 145 -1.29 1.86 -6.27
N LEU A 146 -0.45 2.23 -5.30
CA LEU A 146 0.99 2.00 -5.38
C LEU A 146 1.35 0.53 -5.14
N ALA A 147 2.44 0.07 -5.74
CA ALA A 147 2.98 -1.25 -5.46
C ALA A 147 3.57 -1.28 -4.04
N PRO A 148 3.45 -2.38 -3.28
CA PRO A 148 2.83 -3.66 -3.65
C PRO A 148 1.30 -3.74 -3.40
N LEU A 149 0.72 -2.72 -2.77
CA LEU A 149 -0.68 -2.71 -2.28
C LEU A 149 -1.71 -2.89 -3.40
N HIS A 150 -1.41 -2.39 -4.60
CA HIS A 150 -2.25 -2.55 -5.79
C HIS A 150 -2.66 -4.00 -6.09
N ARG A 151 -1.73 -4.95 -5.94
CA ARG A 151 -2.00 -6.37 -6.21
C ARG A 151 -3.06 -6.93 -5.26
N ALA A 152 -2.98 -6.56 -3.97
CA ALA A 152 -3.93 -7.00 -2.97
C ALA A 152 -5.32 -6.37 -3.17
N TYR A 153 -5.35 -5.09 -3.56
CA TYR A 153 -6.58 -4.38 -3.89
C TYR A 153 -7.29 -5.01 -5.09
N TRP A 154 -6.57 -5.28 -6.17
CA TRP A 154 -7.16 -5.85 -7.37
C TRP A 154 -7.59 -7.30 -7.20
N PHE A 155 -6.83 -8.09 -6.44
CA PHE A 155 -7.24 -9.44 -6.07
C PHE A 155 -8.57 -9.43 -5.29
N THR A 156 -8.65 -8.65 -4.22
CA THR A 156 -9.86 -8.55 -3.38
C THR A 156 -11.04 -7.94 -4.14
N GLY A 157 -10.77 -6.86 -4.89
CA GLY A 157 -11.76 -6.16 -5.70
C GLY A 157 -12.30 -7.02 -6.84
N GLY A 158 -11.46 -7.85 -7.46
CA GLY A 158 -11.86 -8.81 -8.49
C GLY A 158 -12.81 -9.88 -7.97
N ILE A 159 -12.53 -10.42 -6.77
CA ILE A 159 -13.43 -11.37 -6.09
C ILE A 159 -14.78 -10.71 -5.79
N MET A 160 -14.77 -9.49 -5.27
CA MET A 160 -15.99 -8.71 -4.98
C MET A 160 -16.79 -8.42 -6.26
N LEU A 161 -16.10 -8.09 -7.37
CA LEU A 161 -16.71 -7.85 -8.68
C LEU A 161 -17.41 -9.11 -9.20
N LEU A 162 -16.69 -10.23 -9.24
CA LEU A 162 -17.24 -11.51 -9.72
C LEU A 162 -18.42 -11.97 -8.87
N SER A 163 -18.33 -11.84 -7.55
CA SER A 163 -19.40 -12.19 -6.61
C SER A 163 -20.63 -11.29 -6.82
N GLY A 164 -20.41 -9.99 -6.97
CA GLY A 164 -21.48 -9.02 -7.25
C GLY A 164 -22.20 -9.31 -8.56
N MET A 165 -21.45 -9.57 -9.63
CA MET A 165 -22.00 -9.94 -10.94
C MET A 165 -22.79 -11.26 -10.89
N GLY A 166 -22.27 -12.29 -10.21
CA GLY A 166 -22.97 -13.56 -10.04
C GLY A 166 -24.29 -13.43 -9.30
N LEU A 167 -24.34 -12.59 -8.25
CA LEU A 167 -25.57 -12.30 -7.52
C LEU A 167 -26.57 -11.50 -8.37
N LEU A 168 -26.12 -10.53 -9.16
CA LEU A 168 -27.02 -9.81 -10.08
C LEU A 168 -27.56 -10.71 -11.20
N LEU A 169 -26.73 -11.62 -11.74
CA LEU A 169 -27.20 -12.61 -12.70
C LEU A 169 -28.28 -13.52 -12.10
N ARG A 170 -28.11 -13.92 -10.83
CA ARG A 170 -29.14 -14.65 -10.08
C ARG A 170 -30.42 -13.83 -9.92
N ALA A 171 -30.32 -12.52 -9.67
CA ALA A 171 -31.48 -11.64 -9.60
C ALA A 171 -32.24 -11.58 -10.94
N VAL A 172 -31.52 -11.47 -12.06
CA VAL A 172 -32.13 -11.51 -13.41
C VAL A 172 -32.87 -12.83 -13.63
N ALA A 173 -32.26 -13.96 -13.28
CA ALA A 173 -32.91 -15.27 -13.39
C ALA A 173 -34.18 -15.39 -12.53
N GLY A 174 -34.18 -14.80 -11.32
CA GLY A 174 -35.36 -14.74 -10.46
C GLY A 174 -36.47 -13.86 -11.02
N PHE A 175 -36.12 -12.71 -11.61
CA PHE A 175 -37.08 -11.80 -12.24
C PHE A 175 -37.74 -12.40 -13.50
N GLN A 176 -36.98 -13.17 -14.28
CA GLN A 176 -37.48 -13.83 -15.50
C GLN A 176 -38.33 -15.09 -15.22
N GLY A 177 -38.57 -15.46 -13.95
CA GLY A 177 -39.36 -16.65 -13.61
C GLY A 177 -38.62 -17.98 -13.81
N LEU A 178 -37.35 -17.97 -14.22
CA LEU A 178 -36.53 -19.18 -14.44
C LEU A 178 -36.36 -20.02 -13.16
N LEU A 179 -36.64 -19.45 -11.99
CA LEU A 179 -36.61 -20.13 -10.69
C LEU A 179 -37.91 -20.85 -10.32
N GLN A 180 -39.03 -20.56 -10.99
CA GLN A 180 -40.37 -21.11 -10.69
C GLN A 180 -40.70 -22.38 -11.49
N ASP A 181 -40.32 -22.47 -12.76
CA ASP A 181 -40.80 -23.54 -13.65
C ASP A 181 -39.91 -24.80 -13.68
N TYR A 182 -38.66 -24.73 -13.21
CA TYR A 182 -37.68 -25.83 -13.31
C TYR A 182 -37.01 -26.16 -11.98
N ALA A 183 -37.57 -27.11 -11.23
CA ALA A 183 -37.06 -27.52 -9.91
C ALA A 183 -35.59 -28.02 -9.91
N ALA A 184 -35.12 -28.63 -11.00
CA ALA A 184 -33.72 -29.04 -11.15
C ALA A 184 -32.79 -27.84 -11.42
N THR A 185 -33.16 -26.96 -12.35
CA THR A 185 -32.41 -25.74 -12.69
C THR A 185 -32.32 -24.77 -11.52
N SER A 186 -33.42 -24.59 -10.79
CA SER A 186 -33.49 -23.75 -9.59
C SER A 186 -32.58 -24.26 -8.47
N ARG A 187 -32.54 -25.59 -8.25
CA ARG A 187 -31.60 -26.25 -7.31
C ARG A 187 -30.15 -26.11 -7.73
N ALA A 188 -29.84 -26.37 -9.00
CA ALA A 188 -28.49 -26.23 -9.54
C ALA A 188 -27.98 -24.78 -9.40
N LEU A 189 -28.79 -23.79 -9.78
CA LEU A 189 -28.43 -22.38 -9.64
C LEU A 189 -28.20 -21.99 -8.16
N HIS A 190 -29.03 -22.49 -7.25
CA HIS A 190 -28.85 -22.28 -5.80
C HIS A 190 -27.54 -22.88 -5.28
N ASN A 191 -27.27 -24.15 -5.59
CA ASN A 191 -26.03 -24.82 -5.18
C ASN A 191 -24.78 -24.13 -5.77
N THR A 192 -24.83 -23.72 -7.04
CA THR A 192 -23.75 -22.94 -7.67
C THR A 192 -23.54 -21.58 -7.00
N THR A 193 -24.63 -20.93 -6.57
CA THR A 193 -24.54 -19.66 -5.82
C THR A 193 -23.88 -19.87 -4.46
N LEU A 194 -24.25 -20.92 -3.72
CA LEU A 194 -23.63 -21.24 -2.43
C LEU A 194 -22.13 -21.49 -2.57
N LEU A 195 -21.72 -22.32 -3.55
CA LEU A 195 -20.30 -22.57 -3.84
C LEU A 195 -19.56 -21.29 -4.24
N GLY A 196 -20.17 -20.45 -5.07
CA GLY A 196 -19.61 -19.16 -5.46
C GLY A 196 -19.38 -18.23 -4.27
N VAL A 197 -20.36 -18.14 -3.36
CA VAL A 197 -20.25 -17.34 -2.13
C VAL A 197 -19.20 -17.93 -1.18
N MET A 198 -19.07 -19.25 -1.07
CA MET A 198 -18.01 -19.90 -0.28
C MET A 198 -16.62 -19.54 -0.82
N MET A 199 -16.42 -19.65 -2.13
CA MET A 199 -15.15 -19.26 -2.78
C MET A 199 -14.87 -17.77 -2.60
N ALA A 200 -15.90 -16.93 -2.71
CA ALA A 200 -15.79 -15.50 -2.44
C ALA A 200 -15.35 -15.23 -1.00
N GLN A 201 -15.94 -15.89 0.01
CA GLN A 201 -15.57 -15.71 1.41
C GLN A 201 -14.09 -16.04 1.66
N ILE A 202 -13.63 -17.19 1.16
CA ILE A 202 -12.23 -17.60 1.27
C ILE A 202 -11.31 -16.58 0.58
N GLY A 203 -11.67 -16.16 -0.63
CA GLY A 203 -10.91 -15.16 -1.39
C GLY A 203 -10.89 -13.80 -0.70
N MET A 204 -12.00 -13.34 -0.14
CA MET A 204 -12.09 -12.08 0.61
C MET A 204 -11.21 -12.13 1.87
N ALA A 205 -11.16 -13.26 2.58
CA ALA A 205 -10.26 -13.47 3.70
C ALA A 205 -8.80 -13.34 3.29
N GLY A 206 -8.40 -14.08 2.25
CA GLY A 206 -7.04 -14.04 1.72
C GLY A 206 -6.65 -12.65 1.22
N GLY A 207 -7.57 -11.98 0.54
CA GLY A 207 -7.37 -10.61 0.04
C GLY A 207 -7.16 -9.61 1.17
N PHE A 208 -7.96 -9.70 2.24
CA PHE A 208 -7.78 -8.88 3.42
C PHE A 208 -6.45 -9.14 4.14
N ILE A 209 -6.09 -10.41 4.36
CA ILE A 209 -4.80 -10.79 4.96
C ILE A 209 -3.65 -10.21 4.13
N LEU A 210 -3.71 -10.34 2.80
CA LEU A 210 -2.70 -9.80 1.89
C LEU A 210 -2.59 -8.27 1.98
N MET A 211 -3.72 -7.55 2.06
CA MET A 211 -3.73 -6.10 2.29
C MET A 211 -3.03 -5.72 3.61
N THR A 212 -3.38 -6.39 4.72
CA THR A 212 -2.74 -6.11 6.01
C THR A 212 -1.26 -6.45 6.03
N HIS A 213 -0.87 -7.57 5.42
CA HIS A 213 0.51 -8.01 5.33
C HIS A 213 1.39 -6.99 4.61
N TYR A 214 0.95 -6.51 3.44
CA TYR A 214 1.70 -5.49 2.71
C TYR A 214 1.81 -4.17 3.47
N ARG A 215 0.73 -3.76 4.16
CA ARG A 215 0.77 -2.54 4.99
C ARG A 215 1.77 -2.66 6.13
N THR A 216 1.82 -3.81 6.80
CA THR A 216 2.81 -4.09 7.85
C THR A 216 4.23 -4.10 7.28
N ILE A 217 4.47 -4.73 6.12
CA ILE A 217 5.78 -4.71 5.47
C ILE A 217 6.21 -3.28 5.15
N MET A 218 5.32 -2.47 4.57
CA MET A 218 5.62 -1.07 4.26
C MET A 218 5.94 -0.27 5.52
N ALA A 219 5.19 -0.49 6.62
CA ALA A 219 5.47 0.14 7.90
C ALA A 219 6.82 -0.31 8.48
N LEU A 220 7.19 -1.59 8.37
CA LEU A 220 8.50 -2.09 8.79
C LEU A 220 9.63 -1.52 7.95
N GLN A 221 9.43 -1.38 6.63
CA GLN A 221 10.40 -0.72 5.74
C GLN A 221 10.59 0.75 6.13
N GLN A 222 9.51 1.45 6.50
CA GLN A 222 9.58 2.82 7.00
C GLN A 222 10.27 2.96 8.37
N LEU A 223 10.36 1.87 9.14
CA LEU A 223 11.06 1.80 10.42
C LEU A 223 12.51 1.31 10.31
N SER A 224 12.92 0.77 9.16
CA SER A 224 14.34 0.49 8.93
C SER A 224 15.11 1.82 9.00
N GLU A 225 16.24 1.86 9.70
CA GLU A 225 17.09 3.06 9.69
C GLU A 225 17.95 3.14 8.42
N HIS A 226 18.21 1.98 7.80
CA HIS A 226 19.17 1.83 6.72
C HIS A 226 18.51 1.43 5.38
N ASP A 227 19.15 1.82 4.29
CA ASP A 227 18.88 1.36 2.93
C ASP A 227 19.27 -0.12 2.78
N ALA A 228 18.34 -0.95 2.29
CA ALA A 228 18.51 -2.41 2.25
C ALA A 228 19.61 -2.87 1.28
N LEU A 229 19.90 -2.09 0.23
CA LEU A 229 20.93 -2.43 -0.76
C LEU A 229 22.32 -2.03 -0.26
N THR A 230 22.48 -0.77 0.13
CA THR A 230 23.79 -0.18 0.38
C THR A 230 24.20 -0.15 1.84
N GLY A 231 23.25 -0.39 2.77
CA GLY A 231 23.47 -0.27 4.22
C GLY A 231 23.78 1.16 4.69
N THR A 232 23.61 2.17 3.84
CA THR A 232 23.67 3.60 4.22
C THR A 232 22.40 3.99 4.98
N LEU A 233 22.36 5.17 5.61
CA LEU A 233 21.10 5.67 6.16
C LEU A 233 20.07 5.79 5.02
N ASN A 234 18.84 5.38 5.25
CA ASN A 234 17.80 5.72 4.29
C ASN A 234 17.49 7.22 4.36
N ARG A 235 16.76 7.72 3.36
CA ARG A 235 16.42 9.15 3.25
C ARG A 235 15.82 9.74 4.53
N ARG A 236 14.95 9.00 5.22
CA ARG A 236 14.30 9.46 6.45
C ARG A 236 15.29 9.58 7.59
N SER A 237 16.03 8.51 7.87
CA SER A 237 17.04 8.51 8.94
C SER A 237 18.15 9.52 8.68
N MET A 238 18.53 9.71 7.42
CA MET A 238 19.50 10.74 7.04
C MET A 238 18.98 12.13 7.41
N HIS A 239 17.73 12.46 7.10
CA HIS A 239 17.13 13.74 7.50
C HIS A 239 17.13 13.93 9.02
N ASP A 240 16.59 12.96 9.75
CA ASP A 240 16.41 13.05 11.21
C ASP A 240 17.77 13.15 11.93
N GLN A 241 18.74 12.30 11.57
CA GLN A 241 20.08 12.33 12.17
C GLN A 241 20.89 13.55 11.73
N ALA A 242 20.79 13.97 10.47
CA ALA A 242 21.50 15.13 9.97
C ALA A 242 21.01 16.42 10.63
N GLN A 243 19.70 16.60 10.81
CA GLN A 243 19.17 17.80 11.48
C GLN A 243 19.65 17.85 12.94
N GLY A 244 19.60 16.74 13.67
CA GLY A 244 20.12 16.70 15.04
C GLY A 244 21.62 17.02 15.13
N LEU A 245 22.41 16.56 14.16
CA LEU A 245 23.84 16.85 14.07
C LEU A 245 24.11 18.31 13.67
N LEU A 246 23.29 18.90 12.81
CA LEU A 246 23.32 20.31 12.43
C LEU A 246 22.99 21.22 13.63
N ASP A 247 21.98 20.88 14.42
CA ASP A 247 21.63 21.61 15.64
C ASP A 247 22.77 21.55 16.66
N ALA A 248 23.40 20.38 16.82
CA ALA A 248 24.55 20.21 17.72
C ALA A 248 25.80 20.97 17.25
N THR A 249 26.05 21.06 15.95
CA THR A 249 27.17 21.85 15.39
C THR A 249 26.93 23.35 15.54
N LEU A 250 25.69 23.82 15.29
CA LEU A 250 25.29 25.20 15.53
C LEU A 250 25.52 25.62 16.99
N GLN A 251 25.09 24.79 17.96
CA GLN A 251 25.30 25.07 19.38
C GLN A 251 26.77 25.19 19.78
N ARG A 252 27.66 24.51 19.07
CA ARG A 252 29.12 24.54 19.29
C ARG A 252 29.82 25.65 18.49
N GLY A 253 29.10 26.39 17.64
CA GLY A 253 29.69 27.38 16.74
C GLY A 253 30.65 26.77 15.71
N LEU A 254 30.38 25.52 15.29
CA LEU A 254 31.20 24.82 14.31
C LEU A 254 30.49 24.80 12.95
N PRO A 255 31.23 24.94 11.83
CA PRO A 255 30.63 24.81 10.50
C PRO A 255 30.21 23.35 10.25
N ALA A 256 29.34 23.16 9.29
CA ALA A 256 28.95 21.87 8.75
C ALA A 256 28.72 21.99 7.24
N THR A 257 29.09 20.97 6.49
CA THR A 257 28.95 20.97 5.02
C THR A 257 28.24 19.71 4.54
N LEU A 258 27.29 19.90 3.63
CA LEU A 258 26.55 18.84 2.97
C LEU A 258 27.06 18.64 1.54
N ILE A 259 27.20 17.38 1.13
CA ILE A 259 27.62 17.01 -0.22
C ILE A 259 26.53 16.12 -0.83
N MET A 260 26.00 16.52 -1.98
CA MET A 260 25.15 15.68 -2.82
C MET A 260 26.04 14.95 -3.83
N VAL A 261 25.81 13.65 -4.01
CA VAL A 261 26.60 12.78 -4.90
C VAL A 261 25.65 12.04 -5.83
N ASP A 262 25.97 11.96 -7.11
CA ASP A 262 25.20 11.22 -8.10
C ASP A 262 26.11 10.41 -9.02
N ALA A 263 25.73 9.15 -9.29
CA ALA A 263 26.41 8.30 -10.24
C ALA A 263 26.07 8.67 -11.68
N ASP A 264 27.08 9.17 -12.41
CA ASP A 264 26.89 9.63 -13.77
C ASP A 264 26.53 8.45 -14.68
N HIS A 265 25.53 8.67 -15.55
CA HIS A 265 25.09 7.70 -16.54
C HIS A 265 24.67 6.33 -15.95
N PHE A 266 24.23 6.28 -14.68
CA PHE A 266 23.84 5.05 -14.01
C PHE A 266 22.76 4.25 -14.77
N LYS A 267 21.78 4.94 -15.37
CA LYS A 267 20.78 4.30 -16.23
C LYS A 267 21.42 3.50 -17.38
N ARG A 268 22.48 4.04 -18.02
CA ARG A 268 23.18 3.34 -19.11
C ARG A 268 23.85 2.06 -18.59
N ILE A 269 24.42 2.10 -17.39
CA ILE A 269 25.00 0.91 -16.75
C ILE A 269 23.92 -0.16 -16.54
N ASN A 270 22.74 0.22 -16.05
CA ASN A 270 21.62 -0.72 -15.90
C ASN A 270 21.15 -1.28 -17.25
N ASP A 271 21.06 -0.43 -18.27
CA ASP A 271 20.59 -0.83 -19.60
C ASP A 271 21.60 -1.76 -20.31
N GLU A 272 22.90 -1.57 -20.09
CA GLU A 272 23.99 -2.30 -20.75
C GLU A 272 24.38 -3.59 -20.01
N PHE A 273 24.41 -3.58 -18.67
CA PHE A 273 24.90 -4.68 -17.84
C PHE A 273 23.81 -5.34 -16.96
N GLY A 274 22.61 -4.77 -16.92
CA GLY A 274 21.50 -5.26 -16.11
C GLY A 274 21.50 -4.72 -14.67
N HIS A 275 20.34 -4.81 -14.03
CA HIS A 275 20.11 -4.25 -12.69
C HIS A 275 21.02 -4.83 -11.60
N GLN A 276 21.42 -6.10 -11.69
CA GLN A 276 22.33 -6.71 -10.70
C GLN A 276 23.72 -6.05 -10.70
N THR A 277 24.23 -5.68 -11.88
CA THR A 277 25.48 -4.93 -11.99
C THR A 277 25.32 -3.49 -11.52
N GLY A 278 24.18 -2.86 -11.80
CA GLY A 278 23.86 -1.55 -11.23
C GLY A 278 23.85 -1.56 -9.70
N ASP A 279 23.25 -2.57 -9.09
CA ASP A 279 23.24 -2.75 -7.63
C ASP A 279 24.66 -2.90 -7.06
N ALA A 280 25.51 -3.70 -7.72
CA ALA A 280 26.92 -3.84 -7.35
C ALA A 280 27.70 -2.52 -7.48
N VAL A 281 27.43 -1.74 -8.52
CA VAL A 281 28.00 -0.39 -8.74
C VAL A 281 27.66 0.56 -7.59
N LEU A 282 26.42 0.56 -7.11
CA LEU A 282 26.00 1.40 -5.99
C LEU A 282 26.67 0.97 -4.67
N CYS A 283 26.76 -0.34 -4.41
CA CYS A 283 27.48 -0.86 -3.25
C CYS A 283 28.97 -0.52 -3.29
N HIS A 284 29.58 -0.60 -4.48
CA HIS A 284 30.96 -0.20 -4.70
C HIS A 284 31.17 1.29 -4.42
N LEU A 285 30.31 2.15 -4.99
CA LEU A 285 30.34 3.59 -4.75
C LEU A 285 30.32 3.92 -3.25
N VAL A 286 29.39 3.32 -2.50
CA VAL A 286 29.29 3.52 -1.04
C VAL A 286 30.55 3.06 -0.32
N THR A 287 31.13 1.94 -0.73
CA THR A 287 32.39 1.45 -0.15
C THR A 287 33.53 2.46 -0.37
N ARG A 288 33.65 3.02 -1.57
CA ARG A 288 34.67 4.04 -1.89
C ARG A 288 34.44 5.33 -1.10
N ILE A 289 33.20 5.78 -0.98
CA ILE A 289 32.85 6.95 -0.18
C ILE A 289 33.28 6.75 1.29
N ARG A 290 32.96 5.60 1.89
CA ARG A 290 33.26 5.31 3.31
C ARG A 290 34.75 5.34 3.64
N LEU A 291 35.64 5.01 2.69
CA LEU A 291 37.10 5.10 2.90
C LEU A 291 37.60 6.53 3.13
N HIS A 292 36.80 7.53 2.75
CA HIS A 292 37.13 8.94 2.91
C HIS A 292 36.31 9.65 4.00
N MET A 293 35.45 8.91 4.70
CA MET A 293 34.65 9.42 5.82
C MET A 293 35.38 9.27 7.15
N ARG A 294 35.12 10.22 8.06
CA ARG A 294 35.57 10.21 9.45
C ARG A 294 34.49 9.63 10.36
N ALA A 295 34.89 9.27 11.58
CA ALA A 295 33.94 8.97 12.63
C ALA A 295 33.11 10.22 12.98
N GLY A 296 31.79 10.14 12.78
CA GLY A 296 30.86 11.26 12.99
C GLY A 296 30.27 11.84 11.70
N ASP A 297 30.82 11.49 10.53
CA ASP A 297 30.21 11.83 9.25
C ASP A 297 28.99 10.95 8.99
N LEU A 298 27.95 11.50 8.36
CA LEU A 298 26.76 10.76 7.96
C LEU A 298 26.76 10.51 6.45
N LEU A 299 26.31 9.32 6.05
CA LEU A 299 26.08 8.94 4.66
C LEU A 299 24.71 8.29 4.54
N GLY A 300 23.88 8.85 3.65
CA GLY A 300 22.55 8.31 3.35
C GLY A 300 22.25 8.27 1.86
N ARG A 301 21.38 7.34 1.45
CA ARG A 301 20.86 7.25 0.09
C ARG A 301 19.62 8.15 -0.04
N PHE A 302 19.69 9.14 -0.92
CA PHE A 302 18.65 10.16 -1.11
C PHE A 302 17.51 9.68 -2.03
N GLY A 303 17.88 8.94 -3.07
CA GLY A 303 16.98 8.36 -4.08
C GLY A 303 17.81 7.56 -5.09
N GLY A 304 17.24 6.60 -5.81
CA GLY A 304 17.89 5.87 -6.92
C GLY A 304 19.42 5.72 -6.82
N GLU A 305 20.14 6.53 -7.61
CA GLU A 305 21.61 6.64 -7.65
C GLU A 305 22.23 7.84 -6.91
N GLU A 306 21.44 8.57 -6.12
CA GLU A 306 21.80 9.79 -5.40
C GLU A 306 22.10 9.50 -3.91
N PHE A 307 23.20 10.07 -3.41
CA PHE A 307 23.64 9.97 -2.02
C PHE A 307 23.89 11.34 -1.41
N VAL A 308 23.71 11.45 -0.10
CA VAL A 308 24.04 12.64 0.70
C VAL A 308 25.09 12.30 1.72
N LEU A 309 26.11 13.15 1.83
CA LEU A 309 27.03 13.17 2.95
C LEU A 309 26.82 14.42 3.78
N LEU A 310 26.89 14.29 5.10
CA LEU A 310 27.00 15.42 6.02
C LEU A 310 28.33 15.33 6.78
N LEU A 311 29.13 16.39 6.68
CA LEU A 311 30.44 16.50 7.29
C LEU A 311 30.40 17.59 8.38
N PRO A 312 30.19 17.22 9.66
CA PRO A 312 30.20 18.18 10.76
C PRO A 312 31.63 18.69 11.03
N GLY A 313 31.75 19.97 11.35
CA GLY A 313 33.04 20.60 11.67
C GLY A 313 33.91 20.93 10.46
N LEU A 314 33.42 20.76 9.23
CA LEU A 314 34.13 21.15 8.02
C LEU A 314 33.44 22.33 7.33
N ASP A 315 34.24 23.33 6.98
CA ASP A 315 33.83 24.39 6.07
C ASP A 315 33.74 23.87 4.62
N VAL A 316 33.20 24.71 3.75
CA VAL A 316 32.97 24.36 2.34
C VAL A 316 34.26 24.03 1.59
N ARG A 317 35.38 24.68 1.92
CA ARG A 317 36.64 24.51 1.20
C ARG A 317 37.23 23.15 1.53
N ASP A 318 37.35 22.84 2.82
CA ASP A 318 37.91 21.58 3.31
C ASP A 318 37.01 20.40 2.93
N ALA A 319 35.69 20.58 2.95
CA ALA A 319 34.73 19.59 2.44
C ALA A 319 34.82 19.41 0.91
N GLY A 320 35.13 20.47 0.15
CA GLY A 320 35.40 20.40 -1.28
C GLY A 320 36.61 19.50 -1.60
N GLU A 321 37.66 19.55 -0.79
CA GLU A 321 38.81 18.64 -0.92
C GLU A 321 38.42 17.18 -0.63
N VAL A 322 37.55 16.94 0.37
CA VAL A 322 36.99 15.60 0.63
C VAL A 322 36.21 15.11 -0.59
N ALA A 323 35.33 15.95 -1.14
CA ALA A 323 34.53 15.64 -2.32
C ALA A 323 35.43 15.27 -3.53
N GLU A 324 36.50 16.01 -3.75
CA GLU A 324 37.42 15.76 -4.86
C GLU A 324 38.22 14.46 -4.67
N ARG A 325 38.64 14.15 -3.43
CA ARG A 325 39.24 12.85 -3.12
C ARG A 325 38.28 11.70 -3.40
N ILE A 326 37.02 11.81 -3.00
CA ILE A 326 35.98 10.81 -3.27
C ILE A 326 35.80 10.64 -4.79
N ARG A 327 35.69 11.75 -5.53
CA ARG A 327 35.55 11.74 -7.00
C ARG A 327 36.71 11.01 -7.68
N LEU A 328 37.95 11.37 -7.32
CA LEU A 328 39.14 10.74 -7.87
C LEU A 328 39.23 9.26 -7.45
N ALA A 329 38.86 8.91 -6.22
CA ALA A 329 38.87 7.53 -5.77
C ALA A 329 37.87 6.66 -6.53
N VAL A 330 36.69 7.17 -6.87
CA VAL A 330 35.71 6.45 -7.69
C VAL A 330 36.17 6.34 -9.15
N ASN A 331 36.72 7.42 -9.71
CA ASN A 331 37.13 7.46 -11.12
C ASN A 331 38.45 6.73 -11.41
N SER A 332 39.29 6.46 -10.38
CA SER A 332 40.63 5.90 -10.55
C SER A 332 40.69 4.37 -10.61
N HIS A 333 39.59 3.65 -10.42
CA HIS A 333 39.63 2.20 -10.24
C HIS A 333 38.78 1.41 -11.24
N THR A 334 39.50 0.53 -11.94
CA THR A 334 39.05 -0.67 -12.66
C THR A 334 38.90 -1.85 -11.69
N ASP A 335 38.33 -1.63 -10.50
CA ASP A 335 37.96 -2.75 -9.65
C ASP A 335 36.89 -3.56 -10.38
N SER A 336 37.01 -4.89 -10.41
CA SER A 336 36.04 -5.77 -11.06
C SER A 336 34.72 -5.74 -10.27
N ILE A 337 33.90 -4.71 -10.48
CA ILE A 337 32.54 -4.58 -9.93
C ILE A 337 31.67 -5.75 -10.40
N SER A 338 32.00 -6.29 -11.58
CA SER A 338 31.52 -7.56 -12.12
C SER A 338 32.66 -8.26 -12.89
N ASP A 339 32.36 -9.39 -13.55
CA ASP A 339 33.29 -10.06 -14.48
C ASP A 339 33.75 -9.16 -15.65
N GLN A 340 33.19 -7.96 -15.80
CA GLN A 340 33.56 -6.97 -16.80
C GLN A 340 33.93 -5.61 -16.19
N PRO A 341 34.88 -4.86 -16.77
CA PRO A 341 35.24 -3.53 -16.31
C PRO A 341 34.11 -2.53 -16.59
N VAL A 342 33.51 -1.98 -15.54
CA VAL A 342 32.48 -0.94 -15.63
C VAL A 342 33.10 0.42 -15.29
N ALA A 343 33.06 1.36 -16.24
CA ALA A 343 33.51 2.73 -16.00
C ALA A 343 32.46 3.51 -15.20
N LEU A 344 32.83 3.98 -14.01
CA LEU A 344 31.97 4.77 -13.13
C LEU A 344 32.59 6.14 -12.85
N SER A 345 31.84 7.21 -13.12
CA SER A 345 32.16 8.55 -12.64
C SER A 345 31.03 9.08 -11.77
N ILE A 346 31.36 10.07 -10.93
CA ILE A 346 30.38 10.73 -10.07
C ILE A 346 30.49 12.24 -10.19
N SER A 347 29.34 12.90 -10.14
CA SER A 347 29.23 14.34 -10.00
C SER A 347 28.86 14.68 -8.56
N LEU A 348 29.42 15.77 -8.02
CA LEU A 348 29.20 16.19 -6.64
C LEU A 348 28.85 17.67 -6.54
N GLY A 349 27.90 17.99 -5.66
CA GLY A 349 27.54 19.36 -5.29
C GLY A 349 27.76 19.60 -3.80
N VAL A 350 28.44 20.69 -3.43
CA VAL A 350 28.86 20.98 -2.05
C VAL A 350 28.20 22.27 -1.53
N ALA A 351 27.59 22.22 -0.35
CA ALA A 351 26.94 23.38 0.30
C ALA A 351 27.24 23.46 1.80
N GLY A 352 27.67 24.63 2.27
CA GLY A 352 28.00 24.86 3.68
C GLY A 352 26.95 25.63 4.45
N SER A 353 26.89 25.34 5.75
CA SER A 353 26.01 26.01 6.72
C SER A 353 26.36 27.47 6.95
N ASP A 354 27.61 27.90 6.72
CA ASP A 354 28.01 29.31 6.82
C ASP A 354 27.18 30.22 5.90
N LEU A 355 26.78 29.70 4.73
CA LEU A 355 26.00 30.44 3.74
C LEU A 355 24.50 30.10 3.77
N TYR A 356 24.14 28.85 4.07
CA TYR A 356 22.75 28.36 3.96
C TYR A 356 22.08 28.05 5.30
N GLY A 357 22.79 28.23 6.41
CA GLY A 357 22.33 27.90 7.77
C GLY A 357 22.42 26.41 8.10
N HIS A 358 22.12 26.08 9.36
CA HIS A 358 22.09 24.70 9.89
C HIS A 358 20.71 24.04 9.70
N ASP A 359 20.12 24.21 8.52
CA ASP A 359 18.87 23.56 8.12
C ASP A 359 19.15 22.53 7.04
N TYR A 360 18.85 21.26 7.30
CA TYR A 360 19.14 20.17 6.38
C TYR A 360 18.50 20.38 5.01
N THR A 361 17.24 20.84 4.99
CA THR A 361 16.49 21.02 3.75
C THR A 361 17.10 22.15 2.90
N ALA A 362 17.52 23.25 3.50
CA ALA A 362 18.21 24.34 2.83
C ALA A 362 19.57 23.91 2.27
N LEU A 363 20.35 23.13 3.04
CA LEU A 363 21.64 22.61 2.59
C LEU A 363 21.51 21.62 1.44
N VAL A 364 20.53 20.72 1.51
CA VAL A 364 20.20 19.79 0.41
C VAL A 364 19.84 20.55 -0.86
N ALA A 365 18.96 21.57 -0.76
CA ALA A 365 18.54 22.35 -1.92
C ALA A 365 19.71 23.09 -2.58
N ALA A 366 20.62 23.64 -1.77
CA ALA A 366 21.84 24.28 -2.28
C ALA A 366 22.76 23.25 -2.95
N ALA A 367 23.08 22.15 -2.26
CA ALA A 367 23.99 21.12 -2.78
C ALA A 367 23.45 20.48 -4.08
N ASP A 368 22.15 20.28 -4.20
CA ASP A 368 21.51 19.83 -5.45
C ASP A 368 21.68 20.83 -6.59
N ALA A 369 21.66 22.14 -6.30
CA ALA A 369 21.88 23.18 -7.32
C ALA A 369 23.31 23.13 -7.86
N ALA A 370 24.28 22.95 -6.97
CA ALA A 370 25.67 22.73 -7.36
C ALA A 370 25.85 21.41 -8.12
N LEU A 371 25.22 20.32 -7.69
CA LEU A 371 25.27 19.05 -8.40
C LEU A 371 24.67 19.18 -9.82
N TYR A 372 23.58 19.92 -9.97
CA TYR A 372 22.99 20.20 -11.27
C TYR A 372 23.98 20.95 -12.18
N ARG A 373 24.72 21.94 -11.65
CA ARG A 373 25.80 22.58 -12.40
C ARG A 373 26.90 21.61 -12.77
N ALA A 374 27.31 20.72 -11.87
CA ALA A 374 28.33 19.71 -12.15
C ALA A 374 27.91 18.85 -13.35
N LYS A 375 26.66 18.41 -13.38
CA LYS A 375 26.08 17.66 -14.49
C LYS A 375 26.00 18.47 -15.79
N ALA A 376 25.68 19.77 -15.70
CA ALA A 376 25.59 20.66 -16.85
C ALA A 376 26.97 21.02 -17.45
N LEU A 377 28.00 21.11 -16.60
CA LEU A 377 29.38 21.47 -16.97
C LEU A 377 30.23 20.26 -17.39
N GLY A 378 29.59 19.13 -17.71
CA GLY A 378 30.26 17.97 -18.29
C GLY A 378 30.44 16.77 -17.36
N ARG A 379 29.79 16.76 -16.19
CA ARG A 379 29.84 15.65 -15.20
C ARG A 379 31.25 15.37 -14.66
N ASN A 380 31.41 14.31 -13.87
CA ASN A 380 32.67 13.89 -13.27
C ASN A 380 33.45 15.05 -12.63
N ARG A 381 32.76 15.87 -11.83
CA ARG A 381 33.33 17.06 -11.20
C ARG A 381 32.64 17.43 -9.89
N VAL A 382 33.34 18.21 -9.08
CA VAL A 382 32.81 18.83 -7.87
C VAL A 382 32.45 20.28 -8.20
N GLU A 383 31.23 20.69 -7.86
CA GLU A 383 30.83 22.09 -7.86
C GLU A 383 30.46 22.53 -6.44
N VAL A 384 30.85 23.76 -6.11
CA VAL A 384 30.58 24.37 -4.81
C VAL A 384 29.49 25.42 -4.97
N CYS A 385 28.56 25.48 -4.02
CA CYS A 385 27.52 26.52 -3.99
C CYS A 385 28.14 27.90 -3.79
N CYS A 386 27.68 28.88 -4.56
CA CYS A 386 28.06 30.28 -4.41
C CYS A 386 26.84 31.13 -4.01
N GLU A 387 27.05 32.35 -3.51
CA GLU A 387 25.98 33.27 -3.08
C GLU A 387 24.92 33.53 -4.17
N ALA A 388 25.31 33.47 -5.45
CA ALA A 388 24.40 33.63 -6.59
C ALA A 388 23.30 32.54 -6.66
N ASP A 389 23.51 31.39 -6.01
CA ASP A 389 22.55 30.29 -5.98
C ASP A 389 21.42 30.50 -4.96
N ALA A 390 21.59 31.42 -4.01
CA ALA A 390 20.55 31.74 -3.02
C ALA A 390 19.26 32.27 -3.67
N GLY A 391 19.37 32.91 -4.85
CA GLY A 391 18.25 33.39 -5.66
C GLY A 391 17.52 32.29 -6.46
N LEU A 392 18.09 31.08 -6.58
CA LEU A 392 17.46 29.94 -7.26
C LEU A 392 16.47 29.17 -6.37
N ARG A 393 16.36 29.54 -5.09
CA ARG A 393 15.52 28.90 -4.06
C ARG A 393 14.07 28.66 -4.52
N ASP A 394 13.44 29.63 -5.20
CA ASP A 394 12.02 29.52 -5.58
C ASP A 394 11.74 28.54 -6.72
N LYS A 395 12.61 28.47 -7.74
CA LYS A 395 12.44 27.54 -8.85
C LYS A 395 12.79 26.10 -8.46
N MET A 396 13.68 25.92 -7.48
CA MET A 396 14.06 24.59 -6.98
C MET A 396 13.18 24.09 -5.85
N ALA A 397 12.61 24.94 -4.99
CA ALA A 397 11.53 24.54 -4.09
C ALA A 397 10.39 23.88 -4.86
N LEU A 398 10.03 24.40 -6.04
CA LEU A 398 9.06 23.78 -6.96
C LEU A 398 9.53 22.42 -7.51
N ARG A 399 10.83 22.24 -7.77
CA ARG A 399 11.40 20.98 -8.28
C ARG A 399 11.50 19.93 -7.18
N LEU A 400 11.95 20.30 -5.98
CA LEU A 400 11.92 19.49 -4.77
C LEU A 400 10.49 19.14 -4.42
N LEU A 401 9.53 20.08 -4.45
CA LEU A 401 8.11 19.78 -4.29
C LEU A 401 7.57 18.83 -5.38
N SER A 402 8.06 18.94 -6.63
CA SER A 402 7.69 18.02 -7.71
C SER A 402 8.28 16.63 -7.51
N GLN A 403 9.52 16.50 -7.03
CA GLN A 403 10.15 15.23 -6.65
C GLN A 403 9.55 14.67 -5.35
N PHE A 404 9.12 15.51 -4.41
CA PHE A 404 8.31 15.13 -3.25
C PHE A 404 6.97 14.57 -3.72
N ARG A 405 6.32 15.20 -4.70
CA ARG A 405 5.07 14.69 -5.28
C ARG A 405 5.27 13.42 -6.10
N HIS A 406 6.38 13.30 -6.84
CA HIS A 406 6.68 12.13 -7.66
C HIS A 406 7.20 10.93 -6.83
N ASN A 407 7.76 11.16 -5.63
CA ASN A 407 8.22 10.10 -4.72
C ASN A 407 7.27 9.81 -3.54
N LEU A 408 6.19 10.59 -3.37
CA LEU A 408 5.01 10.15 -2.63
C LEU A 408 4.13 9.19 -3.46
N ASP A 409 4.39 9.15 -4.77
CA ASP A 409 3.81 8.22 -5.75
C ASP A 409 4.74 7.00 -6.05
N VAL A 410 5.65 6.63 -5.14
CA VAL A 410 6.47 5.38 -5.24
C VAL A 410 6.35 4.54 -3.97
#